data_AF-A0A920NDU7-F1
#
_entry.id   AF-A0A920NDU7-F1
#
_cell.length_a   1.000
_cell.length_b   1.000
_cell.length_c   1.000
_cell.angle_alpha   90.00
_cell.angle_beta   90.00
_cell.angle_gamma   90.00
#
_symmetry.space_group_name_H-M   'P 1'
#
loop_
_entity.id
_entity.type
_entity.pdbx_description
1 polymer ?
#
loop_
_entity_poly.entity_id
_entity_poly.type
_entity_poly.pdbx_seq_one_letter_code
_entity_poly.pdbx_strand_id
1 'polypeptide(L)'
;MWGGNRLRFLGPIPIGQELGRESEILSIKSKDGRSGKLALVTVRHSYFGHEALAMEEEHDIVYRSAANGENQSPPGQVPATVADWSKEMVPDAVLLFRYSALTFNGHRIHYDMPYVRDVEGYPGLIVHGPLTATLLMESARESHPEKLFERRW
;
A
#
# COMPACT_ATOMS: atom_id res chain seq x y z
N MET A 1 -2.55 9.90 -3.12
CA MET A 1 -1.75 9.11 -2.17
C MET A 1 -2.51 7.84 -1.78
N TRP A 2 -1.80 6.76 -1.48
CA TRP A 2 -2.37 5.50 -1.00
C TRP A 2 -2.79 5.65 0.48
N GLY A 3 -4.05 5.38 0.79
CA GLY A 3 -4.60 5.46 2.15
C GLY A 3 -4.66 4.11 2.87
N GLY A 4 -4.72 3.02 2.11
CA GLY A 4 -4.79 1.66 2.64
C GLY A 4 -5.44 0.71 1.64
N ASN A 5 -5.39 -0.59 1.92
CA ASN A 5 -6.13 -1.58 1.19
C ASN A 5 -6.73 -2.66 2.11
N ARG A 6 -7.73 -3.36 1.59
CA ARG A 6 -8.31 -4.58 2.17
C ARG A 6 -8.25 -5.67 1.11
N LEU A 7 -7.69 -6.82 1.45
CA LEU A 7 -7.54 -7.95 0.54
C LEU A 7 -8.42 -9.11 0.99
N ARG A 8 -9.05 -9.79 0.03
CA ARG A 8 -9.80 -11.03 0.22
C ARG A 8 -9.35 -12.04 -0.82
N PHE A 9 -8.72 -13.11 -0.36
CA PHE A 9 -8.35 -14.24 -1.21
C PHE A 9 -9.47 -15.28 -1.14
N LEU A 10 -10.01 -15.67 -2.30
CA LEU A 10 -11.13 -16.60 -2.44
C LEU A 10 -10.67 -17.95 -3.01
N GLY A 11 -9.52 -17.97 -3.66
CA GLY A 11 -8.86 -19.17 -4.13
C GLY A 11 -7.38 -18.91 -4.40
N PRO A 12 -6.61 -19.97 -4.70
CA PRO A 12 -5.21 -19.82 -5.08
C PRO A 12 -5.08 -19.07 -6.41
N ILE A 13 -3.98 -18.32 -6.55
CA ILE A 13 -3.54 -17.71 -7.81
C ILE A 13 -2.18 -18.33 -8.18
N PRO A 14 -2.17 -19.39 -9.01
CA PRO A 14 -0.96 -19.99 -9.53
C PRO A 14 -0.06 -19.00 -10.29
N ILE A 15 1.25 -19.16 -10.14
CA ILE A 15 2.24 -18.39 -10.90
C ILE A 15 2.12 -18.74 -12.39
N GLY A 16 2.11 -17.71 -13.24
CA GLY A 16 1.97 -17.86 -14.69
C GLY A 16 0.53 -17.98 -15.18
N GLN A 17 -0.46 -18.00 -14.27
CA GLN A 17 -1.87 -17.95 -14.66
C GLN A 17 -2.24 -16.56 -15.17
N GLU A 18 -2.99 -16.53 -16.27
CA GLU A 18 -3.63 -15.31 -16.76
C GLU A 18 -4.83 -14.93 -15.89
N LEU A 19 -4.94 -13.65 -15.55
CA LEU A 19 -6.03 -13.12 -14.73
C LEU A 19 -6.75 -12.00 -15.48
N GLY A 20 -8.08 -12.04 -15.44
CA GLY A 20 -8.92 -10.88 -15.72
C GLY A 20 -8.98 -9.97 -14.49
N ARG A 21 -8.93 -8.65 -14.68
CA ARG A 21 -9.16 -7.69 -13.59
C ARG A 21 -10.26 -6.72 -13.98
N GLU A 22 -11.31 -6.69 -13.17
CA GLU A 22 -12.34 -5.66 -13.23
C GLU A 22 -12.13 -4.65 -12.12
N SER A 23 -12.42 -3.38 -12.38
CA SER A 23 -12.23 -2.30 -11.41
C SER A 23 -13.48 -1.43 -11.32
N GLU A 24 -13.97 -1.23 -10.11
CA GLU A 24 -15.19 -0.49 -9.83
C GLU A 24 -14.92 0.60 -8.79
N ILE A 25 -15.37 1.83 -9.06
CA ILE A 25 -15.37 2.89 -8.06
C ILE A 25 -16.57 2.66 -7.14
N LEU A 26 -16.32 2.19 -5.92
CA LEU A 26 -17.38 1.93 -4.95
C LEU A 26 -17.89 3.20 -4.28
N SER A 27 -17.01 4.16 -4.01
CA SER A 27 -17.40 5.40 -3.36
C SER A 27 -16.45 6.55 -3.67
N ILE A 28 -17.01 7.76 -3.69
CA ILE A 28 -16.28 9.03 -3.74
C ILE A 28 -16.84 9.92 -2.64
N LYS A 29 -16.00 10.37 -1.73
CA LYS A 29 -16.37 11.27 -0.62
C LYS A 29 -15.47 12.48 -0.60
N SER A 30 -16.03 13.64 -0.92
CA SER A 30 -15.32 14.92 -0.80
C SER A 30 -15.41 15.44 0.64
N LYS A 31 -14.30 15.98 1.14
CA LYS A 31 -14.22 16.63 2.45
C LYS A 31 -13.41 17.91 2.34
N ASP A 32 -13.81 18.92 3.10
CA ASP A 32 -12.98 20.09 3.37
C ASP A 32 -12.14 19.80 4.63
N GLY A 33 -10.83 19.63 4.43
CA GLY A 33 -9.86 19.42 5.51
C GLY A 33 -9.13 20.71 5.89
N ARG A 34 -8.37 20.67 6.98
CA ARG A 34 -7.53 21.81 7.42
C ARG A 34 -6.49 22.23 6.38
N SER A 35 -6.06 21.31 5.53
CA SER A 35 -5.09 21.50 4.44
C SER A 35 -5.75 21.72 3.06
N GLY A 36 -7.06 21.96 3.03
CA GLY A 36 -7.84 22.17 1.81
C GLY A 36 -8.72 20.99 1.44
N LYS A 37 -9.24 21.02 0.21
CA LYS A 37 -10.15 19.99 -0.30
C LYS A 37 -9.43 18.67 -0.49
N LEU A 38 -10.10 17.60 -0.07
CA LEU A 38 -9.68 16.23 -0.32
C LEU A 38 -10.86 15.39 -0.82
N ALA A 39 -10.56 14.41 -1.67
CA ALA A 39 -11.50 13.38 -2.06
C ALA A 39 -10.96 12.02 -1.63
N LEU A 40 -11.78 11.27 -0.90
CA LEU A 40 -11.53 9.87 -0.57
C LEU A 40 -12.27 9.03 -1.59
N VAL A 41 -11.53 8.21 -2.34
CA VAL A 41 -12.08 7.33 -3.36
C VAL A 41 -11.79 5.90 -2.94
N THR A 42 -12.82 5.07 -2.90
CA THR A 42 -12.65 3.63 -2.70
C THR A 42 -12.87 2.93 -4.03
N VAL A 43 -11.86 2.18 -4.48
CA VAL A 43 -11.91 1.39 -5.71
C VAL A 43 -11.81 -0.09 -5.35
N ARG A 44 -12.71 -0.92 -5.88
CA ARG A 44 -12.59 -2.38 -5.82
C ARG A 44 -11.92 -2.89 -7.08
N HIS A 45 -10.98 -3.78 -6.91
CA HIS A 45 -10.42 -4.62 -7.96
C HIS A 45 -10.84 -6.06 -7.72
N SER A 46 -11.47 -6.66 -8.72
CA SER A 46 -11.89 -8.06 -8.73
C SER A 46 -11.02 -8.81 -9.72
N TYR A 47 -10.28 -9.80 -9.24
CA TYR A 47 -9.35 -10.60 -10.04
C TYR A 47 -9.94 -11.97 -10.29
N PHE A 48 -10.18 -12.27 -11.57
CA PHE A 48 -10.79 -13.50 -12.04
C PHE A 48 -9.72 -14.40 -12.65
N GLY A 49 -9.67 -15.64 -12.18
CA GLY A 49 -8.94 -16.71 -12.86
C GLY A 49 -9.73 -17.24 -14.06
N HIS A 50 -9.48 -18.49 -14.43
CA HIS A 50 -10.13 -19.15 -15.58
C HIS A 50 -11.64 -18.86 -15.67
N GLU A 51 -12.41 -19.13 -14.61
CA GLU A 51 -13.88 -18.88 -14.60
C GLU A 51 -14.41 -18.41 -13.24
N ALA A 52 -13.53 -18.13 -12.27
CA ALA A 52 -13.94 -17.80 -10.91
C ALA A 52 -13.17 -16.61 -10.36
N LEU A 53 -13.85 -15.84 -9.51
CA LEU A 53 -13.25 -14.79 -8.72
C LEU A 53 -12.23 -15.38 -7.73
N ALA A 54 -10.96 -15.04 -7.90
CA ALA A 54 -9.86 -15.58 -7.10
C ALA A 54 -9.46 -14.63 -5.97
N MET A 55 -9.56 -13.32 -6.20
CA MET A 55 -9.20 -12.30 -5.22
C MET A 55 -10.01 -11.03 -5.42
N GLU A 56 -10.32 -10.37 -4.31
CA GLU A 56 -10.79 -9.00 -4.31
C GLU A 56 -9.85 -8.11 -3.50
N GLU A 57 -9.74 -6.87 -3.93
CA GLU A 57 -8.98 -5.85 -3.28
C GLU A 57 -9.76 -4.55 -3.26
N GLU A 58 -9.89 -3.91 -2.10
CA GLU A 58 -10.43 -2.56 -2.01
C GLU A 58 -9.29 -1.60 -1.67
N HIS A 59 -9.07 -0.59 -2.52
CA HIS A 59 -8.12 0.50 -2.30
C HIS A 59 -8.84 1.73 -1.78
N ASP A 60 -8.31 2.31 -0.70
CA ASP A 60 -8.65 3.68 -0.31
C ASP A 60 -7.59 4.63 -0.84
N ILE A 61 -8.01 5.53 -1.72
CA ILE A 61 -7.17 6.51 -2.38
C ILE A 61 -7.56 7.89 -1.85
N VAL A 62 -6.56 8.64 -1.39
CA VAL A 62 -6.75 10.03 -0.99
C VAL A 62 -6.23 10.93 -2.10
N TYR A 63 -7.12 11.67 -2.73
CA TYR A 63 -6.78 12.79 -3.59
C TYR A 63 -6.82 14.07 -2.76
N ARG A 64 -5.76 14.84 -2.83
CA ARG A 64 -5.66 16.15 -2.18
C ARG A 64 -4.89 17.07 -3.11
N SER A 65 -5.05 18.38 -2.93
CA SER A 65 -4.18 19.35 -3.58
C SER A 65 -2.71 19.11 -3.19
N ALA A 66 -1.80 19.56 -4.05
CA ALA A 66 -0.37 19.59 -3.72
C ALA A 66 -0.17 20.31 -2.37
N ALA A 67 0.78 19.83 -1.58
CA ALA A 67 1.11 20.49 -0.33
C ALA A 67 1.74 21.86 -0.63
N ASN A 68 1.33 22.89 0.12
CA ASN A 68 1.98 24.19 0.07
C ASN A 68 3.05 24.23 1.17
N GLY A 69 4.25 23.73 0.87
CA GLY A 69 5.39 23.71 1.80
C GLY A 69 5.99 22.33 2.02
N GLU A 70 6.83 22.20 3.05
CA GLU A 70 7.48 20.94 3.40
C GLU A 70 6.47 19.88 3.83
N ASN A 71 6.54 18.71 3.21
CA ASN A 71 5.79 17.56 3.69
C ASN A 71 6.56 16.88 4.82
N GLN A 72 6.07 17.05 6.05
CA GLN A 72 6.58 16.32 7.20
C GLN A 72 5.71 15.10 7.47
N SER A 73 6.36 13.94 7.64
CA SER A 73 5.69 12.76 8.16
C SER A 73 5.27 13.03 9.60
N PRO A 74 4.03 12.68 10.00
CA PRO A 74 3.65 12.77 11.40
C PRO A 74 4.58 11.91 12.27
N PRO A 75 4.85 12.30 13.52
CA PRO A 75 5.65 11.49 14.42
C PRO A 75 5.01 10.12 14.60
N GLY A 76 5.83 9.08 14.61
CA GLY A 76 5.39 7.71 14.87
C GLY A 76 4.74 7.62 16.26
N GLN A 77 3.71 6.76 16.39
CA GLN A 77 3.14 6.45 17.69
C GLN A 77 3.98 5.37 18.38
N VAL A 78 4.25 5.55 19.67
CA VAL A 78 4.88 4.50 20.48
C VAL A 78 3.85 3.38 20.69
N PRO A 79 4.19 2.12 20.40
CA PRO A 79 3.32 0.99 20.68
C PRO A 79 2.94 0.95 22.17
N ALA A 80 1.65 0.75 22.47
CA ALA A 80 1.17 0.67 23.85
C ALA A 80 1.64 -0.61 24.58
N THR A 81 2.02 -1.63 23.83
CA THR A 81 2.46 -2.93 24.33
C THR A 81 3.76 -3.35 23.66
N VAL A 82 4.53 -4.16 24.37
CA VAL A 82 5.68 -4.86 23.77
C VAL A 82 5.15 -5.89 22.77
N ALA A 83 5.78 -5.99 21.61
CA ALA A 83 5.40 -6.97 20.61
C ALA A 83 5.94 -8.36 21.00
N ASP A 84 5.10 -9.39 20.87
CA ASP A 84 5.52 -10.79 21.09
C ASP A 84 6.54 -11.27 20.05
N TRP A 85 6.56 -10.60 18.89
CA TRP A 85 7.48 -10.88 17.79
C TRP A 85 7.87 -9.57 17.11
N SER A 86 9.13 -9.47 16.67
CA SER A 86 9.61 -8.33 15.90
C SER A 86 10.69 -8.75 14.90
N LYS A 87 10.80 -7.99 13.82
CA LYS A 87 11.86 -8.11 12.82
C LYS A 87 12.23 -6.73 12.33
N GLU A 88 13.52 -6.42 12.37
CA GLU A 88 14.04 -5.18 11.82
C GLU A 88 14.15 -5.28 10.29
N MET A 89 13.71 -4.23 9.61
CA MET A 89 13.87 -4.05 8.17
C MET A 89 14.16 -2.58 7.90
N VAL A 90 15.30 -2.29 7.29
CA VAL A 90 15.72 -0.94 6.91
C VAL A 90 15.73 -0.86 5.38
N PRO A 91 14.69 -0.28 4.75
CA PRO A 91 14.67 -0.14 3.29
C PRO A 91 15.78 0.80 2.82
N ASP A 92 16.55 0.35 1.83
CA ASP A 92 17.50 1.19 1.10
C ASP A 92 16.97 1.57 -0.29
N ALA A 93 17.68 2.46 -0.97
CA ALA A 93 17.29 2.91 -2.31
C ALA A 93 17.22 1.75 -3.33
N VAL A 94 18.04 0.69 -3.16
CA VAL A 94 18.07 -0.47 -4.05
C VAL A 94 16.79 -1.29 -3.90
N LEU A 95 16.33 -1.53 -2.66
CA LEU A 95 15.08 -2.20 -2.38
C LEU A 95 13.88 -1.40 -2.91
N LEU A 96 13.85 -0.09 -2.65
CA LEU A 96 12.76 0.78 -3.11
C LEU A 96 12.68 0.83 -4.65
N PHE A 97 13.83 0.90 -5.33
CA PHE A 97 13.88 0.81 -6.79
C PHE A 97 13.37 -0.54 -7.30
N ARG A 98 13.85 -1.66 -6.74
CA ARG A 98 13.43 -3.01 -7.15
C ARG A 98 11.94 -3.23 -6.96
N TYR A 99 11.38 -2.80 -5.82
CA TYR A 99 9.95 -2.91 -5.56
C TYR A 99 9.13 -2.08 -6.55
N SER A 100 9.58 -0.86 -6.87
CA SER A 100 8.96 0.00 -7.89
C SER A 100 8.93 -0.69 -9.25
N ALA A 101 10.05 -1.28 -9.68
CA ALA A 101 10.15 -2.00 -10.94
C ALA A 101 9.26 -3.25 -10.97
N LEU A 102 9.29 -4.08 -9.92
CA LEU A 102 8.54 -5.33 -9.84
C LEU A 102 7.02 -5.09 -9.84
N THR A 103 6.57 -4.02 -9.19
CA THR A 103 5.14 -3.68 -9.05
C THR A 103 4.64 -2.71 -10.11
N PHE A 104 5.49 -2.35 -11.09
CA PHE A 104 5.22 -1.31 -12.09
C PHE A 104 4.75 0.03 -11.47
N ASN A 105 5.23 0.33 -10.26
CA ASN A 105 4.95 1.59 -9.58
C ASN A 105 6.02 2.63 -9.93
N GLY A 106 5.74 3.40 -10.98
CA GLY A 106 6.67 4.40 -11.52
C GLY A 106 6.77 5.71 -10.72
N HIS A 107 6.14 5.84 -9.55
CA HIS A 107 6.14 7.12 -8.83
C HIS A 107 7.55 7.47 -8.34
N ARG A 108 8.06 8.62 -8.80
CA ARG A 108 9.42 9.11 -8.53
C ARG A 108 9.75 9.31 -7.06
N ILE A 109 8.75 9.38 -6.18
CA ILE A 109 9.00 9.59 -4.73
C ILE A 109 9.79 8.45 -4.08
N HIS A 110 9.85 7.30 -4.75
CA HIS A 110 10.48 6.09 -4.23
C HIS A 110 11.93 5.90 -4.67
N TYR A 111 12.41 6.65 -5.67
CA TYR A 111 13.72 6.39 -6.28
C TYR A 111 14.47 7.63 -6.81
N ASP A 112 13.83 8.80 -6.86
CA ASP A 112 14.44 10.03 -7.39
C ASP A 112 14.56 11.09 -6.28
N MET A 113 15.74 11.13 -5.64
CA MET A 113 16.01 12.02 -4.50
C MET A 113 15.82 13.52 -4.84
N PRO A 114 16.36 14.06 -5.95
CA PRO A 114 16.08 15.44 -6.34
C PRO A 114 14.58 15.73 -6.48
N TYR A 115 13.82 14.86 -7.15
CA TYR A 115 12.37 15.06 -7.28
C TYR A 115 11.65 15.04 -5.93
N VAL A 116 11.95 14.06 -5.08
CA VAL A 116 11.37 13.90 -3.75
C VAL A 116 11.54 15.16 -2.90
N ARG A 117 12.74 15.74 -2.92
CA ARG A 117 13.07 16.91 -2.12
C ARG A 117 12.57 18.21 -2.75
N ASP A 118 12.89 18.41 -4.02
CA ASP A 118 12.77 19.72 -4.66
C ASP A 118 11.38 19.93 -5.29
N VAL A 119 10.63 18.86 -5.55
CA VAL A 119 9.25 18.92 -6.11
C VAL A 119 8.20 18.51 -5.08
N GLU A 120 8.43 17.42 -4.35
CA GLU A 120 7.44 16.86 -3.41
C GLU A 120 7.66 17.31 -1.96
N GLY A 121 8.79 17.97 -1.67
CA GLY A 121 9.07 18.59 -0.38
C GLY A 121 9.32 17.61 0.77
N TYR A 122 9.70 16.37 0.48
CA TYR A 122 10.03 15.37 1.50
C TYR A 122 11.55 15.34 1.76
N PRO A 123 12.00 15.03 3.00
CA PRO A 123 13.42 15.04 3.35
C PRO A 123 14.21 13.85 2.78
N GLY A 124 13.54 12.81 2.28
CA GLY A 124 14.17 11.62 1.72
C GLY A 124 13.17 10.70 1.03
N LEU A 125 13.68 9.66 0.36
CA LEU A 125 12.85 8.70 -0.38
C LEU A 125 11.73 8.15 0.50
N ILE A 126 10.53 8.05 -0.08
CA ILE A 126 9.35 7.54 0.62
C ILE A 126 9.25 6.04 0.42
N VAL A 127 9.01 5.30 1.50
CA VAL A 127 8.72 3.86 1.45
C VAL A 127 7.30 3.65 0.92
N HIS A 128 7.11 2.68 0.00
CA HIS A 128 5.78 2.34 -0.51
C HIS A 128 4.90 1.81 0.63
N GLY A 129 3.68 2.34 0.76
CA GLY A 129 2.67 1.74 1.64
C GLY A 129 2.45 0.23 1.36
N PRO A 130 2.32 -0.19 0.08
CA PRO A 130 2.24 -1.60 -0.28
C PRO A 130 3.46 -2.44 0.13
N LEU A 131 4.69 -1.89 0.08
CA LEU A 131 5.88 -2.63 0.54
C LEU A 131 5.78 -2.90 2.04
N THR A 132 5.38 -1.89 2.83
CA THR A 132 5.13 -2.07 4.27
C THR A 132 4.05 -3.14 4.51
N ALA A 133 2.96 -3.13 3.75
CA ALA A 133 1.91 -4.16 3.87
C ALA A 133 2.43 -5.57 3.53
N THR A 134 3.22 -5.72 2.45
CA THR A 134 3.87 -6.99 2.09
C THR A 134 4.79 -7.49 3.21
N LEU A 135 5.63 -6.62 3.77
CA LEU A 135 6.55 -6.97 4.86
C LEU A 135 5.80 -7.38 6.14
N LEU A 136 4.68 -6.73 6.44
CA LEU A 136 3.82 -7.10 7.57
C LEU A 136 3.15 -8.46 7.36
N MET A 137 2.70 -8.76 6.13
CA MET A 137 2.17 -10.09 5.80
C MET A 137 3.24 -11.18 5.92
N GLU A 138 4.45 -10.94 5.41
CA GLU A 138 5.56 -11.88 5.54
C GLU A 138 5.99 -12.07 7.00
N SER A 139 6.02 -10.99 7.78
CA SER A 139 6.26 -11.04 9.23
C SER A 139 5.26 -11.96 9.94
N ALA A 140 3.96 -11.82 9.63
CA ALA A 140 2.92 -12.65 10.21
C ALA A 140 3.06 -14.12 9.79
N ARG A 141 3.40 -14.38 8.51
CA ARG A 141 3.66 -15.71 7.97
C ARG A 141 4.87 -16.37 8.64
N GLU A 142 5.94 -15.62 8.89
CA GLU A 142 7.14 -16.10 9.58
C GLU A 142 6.91 -16.36 11.06
N SER A 143 6.11 -15.52 11.75
CA SER A 143 5.83 -15.68 13.18
C SER A 143 4.78 -16.75 13.50
N HIS A 144 3.95 -17.12 12.52
CA HIS A 144 2.91 -18.14 12.64
C HIS A 144 2.85 -19.08 11.42
N PRO A 145 3.92 -19.85 11.14
CA PRO A 145 4.01 -20.68 9.94
C PRO A 145 2.95 -21.79 9.88
N GLU A 146 2.39 -22.19 11.01
CA GLU A 146 1.33 -23.18 11.15
C GLU A 146 -0.08 -22.62 10.87
N LYS A 147 -0.24 -21.30 10.85
CA LYS A 147 -1.54 -20.67 10.65
C LYS A 147 -1.76 -20.36 9.18
N LEU A 148 -2.85 -20.89 8.65
CA LEU A 148 -3.46 -20.31 7.47
C LEU A 148 -4.20 -19.04 7.91
N PHE A 149 -3.82 -17.89 7.36
CA PHE A 149 -4.50 -16.63 7.60
C PHE A 149 -5.85 -16.62 6.87
N GLU A 150 -6.80 -17.35 7.42
CA GLU A 150 -8.20 -17.34 7.00
C GLU A 150 -8.93 -16.28 7.80
N ARG A 151 -9.39 -15.21 7.15
CA ARG A 151 -10.31 -14.29 7.82
C ARG A 151 -11.71 -14.90 7.75
N ARG A 152 -12.19 -15.42 8.88
CA ARG A 152 -13.60 -15.80 9.07
C ARG A 152 -14.46 -14.52 9.12
N TRP A 153 -15.55 -14.52 8.36
CA TRP A 153 -16.58 -13.48 8.36
C TRP A 153 -17.63 -13.76 9.43
#